data_AF-A0A2P6VNE0-F1
#
_entry.id   AF-A0A2P6VNE0-F1
#
_cell.length_a   1.000
_cell.length_b   1.000
_cell.length_c   1.000
_cell.angle_alpha   90.00
_cell.angle_beta   90.00
_cell.angle_gamma   90.00
#
_symmetry.space_group_name_H-M   'P 1'
#
loop_
_entity.id
_entity.type
_entity.pdbx_description
1 polymer ?
#
loop_
_entity_poly.entity_id
_entity_poly.type
_entity_poly.pdbx_seq_one_letter_code
_entity_poly.pdbx_strand_id
1 'polypeptide(L)'
;MLPVCEDSGLAAAANDGRIGIGSLLHFSAVCGCGLDTVPVPGATQQQPAGQRSALLHATAALLHDVAALAFRLNKPLSARLLPVPGGKAGELTAFDLPYLLNCKMLPLE
;
A
#
# COMPACT_ATOMS: atom_id res chain seq x y z
N MET A 1 9.01 -10.23 -1.15
CA MET A 1 7.87 -9.30 -0.93
C MET A 1 8.26 -8.30 0.14
N LEU A 2 7.66 -7.10 0.16
CA LEU A 2 7.93 -6.07 1.17
C LEU A 2 6.71 -5.94 2.11
N PRO A 3 6.67 -6.71 3.23
CA PRO A 3 5.47 -6.88 4.04
C PRO A 3 5.36 -5.78 5.11
N VAL A 4 4.80 -4.63 4.75
CA VAL A 4 4.82 -3.41 5.59
C VAL A 4 4.21 -3.64 6.97
N CYS A 5 3.08 -4.35 7.07
CA CYS A 5 2.45 -4.61 8.35
C CYS A 5 2.94 -5.87 9.06
N GLU A 6 3.77 -6.73 8.46
CA GLU A 6 4.28 -7.93 9.17
C GLU A 6 5.71 -7.74 9.69
N ASP A 7 6.45 -6.79 9.12
CA ASP A 7 7.83 -6.48 9.52
C ASP A 7 7.90 -5.22 10.40
N SER A 8 8.51 -5.34 11.58
CA SER A 8 8.60 -4.23 12.54
C SER A 8 9.47 -3.06 12.08
N GLY A 9 10.49 -3.31 11.27
CA GLY A 9 11.35 -2.26 10.71
C GLY A 9 10.64 -1.49 9.61
N LEU A 10 9.94 -2.18 8.69
CA LEU A 10 9.13 -1.55 7.65
C LEU A 10 7.96 -0.78 8.26
N ALA A 11 7.26 -1.35 9.23
CA ALA A 11 6.19 -0.69 9.96
C ALA A 11 6.66 0.61 10.61
N ALA A 12 7.76 0.57 11.36
CA ALA A 12 8.34 1.76 11.98
C ALA A 12 8.76 2.80 10.93
N ALA A 13 9.44 2.39 9.86
CA ALA A 13 9.86 3.31 8.80
C ALA A 13 8.67 3.96 8.07
N ALA A 14 7.59 3.22 7.82
CA ALA A 14 6.37 3.76 7.23
C ALA A 14 5.67 4.74 8.19
N ASN A 15 5.61 4.40 9.48
CA ASN A 15 5.01 5.25 10.52
C ASN A 15 5.75 6.59 10.69
N ASP A 16 7.08 6.56 10.56
CA ASP A 16 7.95 7.73 10.59
C ASP A 16 7.95 8.53 9.29
N GLY A 17 7.27 8.04 8.23
CA GLY A 17 7.27 8.66 6.90
C GLY A 17 8.60 8.53 6.14
N ARG A 18 9.48 7.62 6.57
CA ARG A 18 10.78 7.34 5.93
C ARG A 18 10.64 6.53 4.64
N ILE A 19 9.54 5.77 4.51
CA ILE A 19 9.20 5.01 3.30
C ILE A 19 7.73 5.24 2.95
N GLY A 20 7.44 5.27 1.65
CA GLY A 20 6.08 5.31 1.10
C GLY A 20 5.96 4.38 -0.11
N ILE A 21 4.84 4.48 -0.84
CA ILE A 21 4.58 3.62 -2.00
C ILE A 21 5.68 3.73 -3.05
N GLY A 22 6.11 4.95 -3.39
CA GLY A 22 7.22 5.16 -4.31
C GLY A 22 8.51 4.46 -3.86
N SER A 23 8.86 4.53 -2.58
CA SER A 23 10.03 3.83 -2.03
C SER A 23 9.90 2.30 -2.18
N LEU A 24 8.73 1.75 -1.86
CA LEU A 24 8.46 0.31 -1.96
C LEU A 24 8.52 -0.19 -3.42
N LEU A 25 8.02 0.59 -4.37
CA LEU A 25 8.14 0.29 -5.80
C LEU A 25 9.60 0.34 -6.28
N HIS A 26 10.38 1.35 -5.84
CA HIS A 26 11.81 1.43 -6.14
C HIS A 26 12.59 0.23 -5.59
N PHE A 27 12.32 -0.17 -4.34
CA PHE A 27 12.94 -1.36 -3.77
C PHE A 27 12.54 -2.61 -4.55
N SER A 28 11.26 -2.72 -4.93
CA SER A 28 10.71 -3.82 -5.74
C SER A 28 11.32 -3.89 -7.14
N ALA A 29 11.76 -2.77 -7.72
CA ALA A 29 12.44 -2.75 -9.00
C ALA A 29 13.82 -3.43 -8.95
N VAL A 30 14.51 -3.35 -7.80
CA VAL A 30 15.83 -3.95 -7.60
C VAL A 30 15.71 -5.36 -6.99
N CYS A 31 15.19 -5.47 -5.77
CA CYS A 31 15.04 -6.73 -5.02
C CYS A 31 13.57 -6.91 -4.56
N GLY A 32 13.23 -7.98 -3.85
CA GLY A 32 11.85 -8.24 -3.43
C GLY A 32 10.91 -8.67 -4.56
N CYS A 33 9.63 -8.84 -4.23
CA CYS A 33 8.61 -9.40 -5.14
C CYS A 33 7.34 -8.55 -5.17
N GLY A 34 7.47 -7.23 -5.01
CA GLY A 34 6.35 -6.31 -5.02
C GLY A 34 5.85 -5.94 -3.62
N LEU A 35 4.63 -5.40 -3.58
CA LEU A 35 3.99 -4.80 -2.42
C LEU A 35 3.25 -5.87 -1.61
N ASP A 36 3.49 -5.91 -0.30
CA ASP A 36 2.83 -6.86 0.56
C ASP A 36 2.38 -6.23 1.88
N THR A 37 1.23 -6.67 2.37
CA THR A 37 0.55 -6.11 3.56
C THR A 37 0.57 -4.58 3.64
N VAL A 38 0.40 -3.89 2.52
CA VAL A 38 0.49 -2.42 2.48
C VAL A 38 -0.87 -1.81 2.84
N PRO A 39 -1.03 -1.11 3.97
CA PRO A 39 -2.29 -0.48 4.34
C PRO A 39 -2.51 0.78 3.51
N VAL A 40 -3.69 0.92 2.93
CA VAL A 40 -4.07 2.07 2.09
C VAL A 40 -5.50 2.50 2.42
N PRO A 41 -5.89 3.76 2.16
CA PRO A 41 -7.28 4.18 2.29
C PRO A 41 -8.21 3.32 1.43
N GLY A 42 -9.31 2.85 2.01
CA GLY A 42 -10.31 2.02 1.35
C GLY A 42 -11.59 2.80 1.05
N ALA A 43 -12.10 2.65 -0.18
CA ALA A 43 -13.31 3.34 -0.63
C ALA A 43 -14.58 2.74 0.01
N THR A 44 -15.56 3.59 0.34
CA THR A 44 -16.86 3.16 0.90
C THR A 44 -18.03 3.78 0.15
N GLN A 45 -19.22 3.20 0.30
CA GLN A 45 -20.44 3.72 -0.34
C GLN A 45 -20.93 5.01 0.31
N GLN A 46 -20.55 5.23 1.57
CA GLN A 46 -20.93 6.39 2.37
C GLN A 46 -20.13 7.66 1.98
N GLN A 47 -19.03 7.50 1.24
CA GLN A 47 -18.23 8.62 0.75
C GLN A 47 -18.89 9.32 -0.46
N PRO A 48 -18.64 10.64 -0.65
CA PRO A 48 -19.05 11.33 -1.87
C PRO A 48 -18.55 10.62 -3.12
N ALA A 49 -19.39 10.50 -4.15
CA ALA A 49 -19.09 9.71 -5.36
C ALA A 49 -17.77 10.11 -6.03
N GLY A 50 -17.44 11.40 -6.05
CA GLY A 50 -16.17 11.90 -6.59
C GLY A 50 -14.95 11.41 -5.81
N GLN A 51 -15.00 11.44 -4.47
CA GLN A 51 -13.90 10.95 -3.62
C GLN A 51 -13.73 9.44 -3.75
N ARG A 52 -14.84 8.69 -3.78
CA ARG A 52 -14.83 7.24 -3.99
C ARG A 52 -14.19 6.88 -5.33
N SER A 53 -14.57 7.57 -6.40
CA SER A 53 -14.02 7.33 -7.75
C SER A 53 -12.53 7.64 -7.81
N ALA A 54 -12.11 8.79 -7.26
CA ALA A 54 -10.70 9.17 -7.21
C ALA A 54 -9.85 8.13 -6.48
N LEU A 55 -10.33 7.60 -5.35
CA LEU A 55 -9.59 6.61 -4.58
C LEU A 55 -9.49 5.25 -5.30
N LEU A 56 -10.56 4.82 -5.96
CA LEU A 56 -10.54 3.62 -6.80
C LEU A 56 -9.58 3.77 -8.00
N HIS A 57 -9.57 4.94 -8.64
CA HIS A 57 -8.64 5.25 -9.73
C HIS A 57 -7.19 5.24 -9.26
N ALA A 58 -6.89 5.87 -8.11
CA ALA A 58 -5.54 5.86 -7.53
C ALA A 58 -5.08 4.43 -7.18
N THR A 59 -5.99 3.60 -6.67
CA THR A 59 -5.71 2.18 -6.41
C THR A 59 -5.41 1.43 -7.71
N ALA A 60 -6.20 1.65 -8.76
CA ALA A 60 -5.98 1.04 -10.07
C ALA A 60 -4.66 1.50 -10.72
N ALA A 61 -4.32 2.79 -10.58
CA ALA A 61 -3.05 3.35 -11.06
C ALA A 61 -1.85 2.68 -10.37
N LEU A 62 -1.89 2.52 -9.04
CA LEU A 62 -0.85 1.79 -8.32
C LEU A 62 -0.70 0.34 -8.80
N LEU A 63 -1.80 -0.39 -8.98
CA LEU A 63 -1.74 -1.75 -9.51
C LEU A 63 -1.18 -1.78 -10.94
N HIS A 64 -1.49 -0.75 -11.74
CA HIS A 64 -0.93 -0.59 -13.08
C HIS A 64 0.59 -0.35 -13.03
N ASP A 65 1.09 0.46 -12.09
CA ASP A 65 2.52 0.69 -11.91
C ASP A 65 3.26 -0.60 -11.51
N VAL A 66 2.69 -1.40 -10.61
CA VAL A 66 3.24 -2.71 -10.24
C VAL A 66 3.29 -3.63 -11.47
N ALA A 67 2.22 -3.69 -12.26
CA ALA A 67 2.15 -4.51 -13.47
C ALA A 67 3.13 -4.04 -14.55
N ALA A 68 3.25 -2.72 -14.76
CA ALA A 68 4.18 -2.12 -15.69
C ALA A 68 5.63 -2.43 -15.27
N LEU A 69 5.98 -2.26 -13.99
CA LEU A 69 7.30 -2.63 -13.47
C LEU A 69 7.58 -4.12 -13.64
N ALA A 70 6.62 -4.99 -13.30
CA ALA A 70 6.76 -6.44 -13.46
C ALA A 70 7.06 -6.82 -14.92
N PHE A 71 6.30 -6.27 -15.86
CA PHE A 71 6.48 -6.50 -17.29
C PHE A 71 7.83 -5.96 -17.78
N ARG A 72 8.16 -4.70 -17.46
CA ARG A 72 9.38 -4.05 -17.94
C ARG A 72 10.66 -4.68 -17.40
N LEU A 73 10.63 -5.18 -16.18
CA LEU A 73 11.79 -5.79 -15.51
C LEU A 73 11.82 -7.31 -15.67
N ASN A 74 10.82 -7.91 -16.34
CA ASN A 74 10.61 -9.35 -16.42
C ASN A 74 10.72 -10.02 -15.03
N LYS A 75 10.04 -9.44 -14.05
CA LYS A 75 10.13 -9.80 -12.63
C LYS A 75 8.74 -10.12 -12.07
N PRO A 76 8.56 -11.22 -11.33
CA PRO A 76 7.24 -11.59 -10.81
C PRO A 76 6.87 -10.74 -9.59
N LEU A 77 6.40 -9.51 -9.82
CA LEU A 77 5.92 -8.63 -8.77
C LEU A 77 4.43 -8.88 -8.50
N SER A 78 4.05 -8.89 -7.24
CA SER A 78 2.66 -8.94 -6.79
C SER A 78 2.29 -7.69 -5.99
N ALA A 79 0.99 -7.49 -5.76
CA ALA A 79 0.47 -6.46 -4.88
C ALA A 79 -0.60 -7.05 -3.96
N ARG A 80 -0.33 -7.05 -2.66
CA ARG A 80 -1.29 -7.33 -1.59
C ARG A 80 -1.51 -6.05 -0.78
N LEU A 81 -2.45 -5.25 -1.25
CA LEU A 81 -2.90 -4.05 -0.54
C LEU A 81 -3.89 -4.45 0.57
N LEU A 82 -3.93 -3.69 1.65
CA LEU A 82 -4.89 -3.80 2.75
C LEU A 82 -5.74 -2.51 2.80
N PRO A 83 -6.79 -2.39 1.97
CA PRO A 83 -7.66 -1.22 1.98
C PRO A 83 -8.42 -1.15 3.31
N VAL A 84 -8.35 -0.01 3.99
CA VAL A 84 -9.07 0.24 5.24
C VAL A 84 -10.32 1.07 4.92
N PRO A 85 -11.54 0.49 4.95
CA PRO A 85 -12.76 1.18 4.56
C PRO A 85 -12.98 2.46 5.36
N GLY A 86 -13.01 3.60 4.67
CA GLY A 86 -13.26 4.92 5.27
C GLY A 86 -12.06 5.52 6.02
N GLY A 87 -10.94 4.79 6.09
CA GLY A 87 -9.70 5.29 6.65
C GLY A 87 -9.05 6.34 5.75
N LYS A 88 -8.19 7.19 6.34
CA LYS A 88 -7.47 8.23 5.62
C LYS A 88 -5.97 8.00 5.63
N ALA A 89 -5.28 8.51 4.62
CA ALA A 89 -3.83 8.45 4.57
C ALA A 89 -3.21 9.11 5.81
N GLY A 90 -2.18 8.48 6.37
CA GLY A 90 -1.49 8.92 7.58
C GLY A 90 -2.16 8.53 8.90
N GLU A 91 -3.43 8.10 8.91
CA GLU A 91 -4.05 7.52 10.09
C GLU A 91 -3.50 6.11 10.34
N LEU A 92 -3.33 5.75 11.61
CA LEU A 92 -2.87 4.42 12.00
C LEU A 92 -4.00 3.40 11.76
N THR A 93 -3.67 2.22 11.24
CA THR A 93 -4.60 1.10 11.23
C THR A 93 -4.93 0.64 12.64
N ALA A 94 -6.04 -0.11 12.76
CA ALA A 94 -6.44 -0.79 13.99
C ALA A 94 -6.77 -2.26 13.68
N PHE A 95 -5.83 -2.95 13.03
CA PHE A 95 -5.92 -4.38 12.80
C PHE A 95 -5.86 -5.12 14.13
N ASP A 96 -6.81 -6.02 14.34
CA ASP A 96 -6.87 -6.96 15.45
C ASP A 96 -6.52 -8.36 14.91
N LEU A 97 -5.27 -8.50 14.45
CA LEU A 97 -4.74 -9.73 13.87
C LEU A 97 -3.35 -10.01 14.44
N PRO A 98 -3.06 -11.23 14.92
CA PRO A 98 -1.86 -11.52 15.70
C PRO A 98 -0.55 -11.37 14.92
N TYR A 99 -0.61 -11.35 13.59
CA TYR A 99 0.56 -11.26 12.70
C TYR A 99 0.69 -9.90 12.02
N LEU A 100 -0.24 -8.97 12.23
CA LEU A 100 -0.17 -7.62 11.65
C LEU A 100 0.10 -6.58 12.73
N LEU A 101 1.12 -5.78 12.48
CA LEU A 101 1.44 -4.54 13.17
C LEU A 101 0.58 -3.41 12.60
N ASN A 102 0.19 -2.49 13.48
CA ASN A 102 -0.52 -1.30 13.07
C ASN A 102 0.43 -0.27 12.46
N CYS A 103 0.11 0.14 11.23
CA CYS A 103 0.91 1.04 10.44
C CYS A 103 0.05 2.19 9.92
N LYS A 104 0.66 3.33 9.59
CA LYS A 104 -0.04 4.43 8.93
C LYS A 104 -0.47 3.98 7.54
N MET A 105 -1.73 4.21 7.19
CA MET A 105 -2.20 4.02 5.82
C MET A 105 -1.40 4.91 4.88
N LEU A 106 -0.74 4.30 3.89
CA LEU A 106 0.07 5.03 2.95
C LEU A 106 -0.81 5.82 1.96
N PRO A 107 -0.45 7.07 1.63
CA PRO A 107 -1.15 7.81 0.59
C PRO A 107 -1.02 7.09 -0.76
N LEU A 108 -2.10 7.08 -1.52
CA LEU A 108 -2.09 6.75 -2.94
C LEU A 108 -1.89 8.08 -3.68
N GLU A 109 -0.83 8.17 -4.49
CA GLU A 109 -0.52 9.36 -5.31
C GLU A 109 -1.38 9.44 -6.57
#